data_AF-A0A257LR24-F1
#
_entry.id   AF-A0A257LR24-F1
#
_cell.length_a   1.000
_cell.length_b   1.000
_cell.length_c   1.000
_cell.angle_alpha   90.00
_cell.angle_beta   90.00
_cell.angle_gamma   90.00
#
_symmetry.space_group_name_H-M   'P 1'
#
loop_
_entity.id
_entity.type
_entity.pdbx_description
1 polymer ?
#
loop_
_entity_poly.entity_id
_entity_poly.type
_entity_poly.pdbx_seq_one_letter_code
_entity_poly.pdbx_strand_id
1 'polypeptide(L)'
;PAGNFYNPFGPTLINGVANANRLAGLTGIPVGGLPLRITTYRPVDTGPRTFKVTDDSIRGLLGLRGNWGDFKWETAGTYSWARTDDPTKNAISNTLFQQALGRSTPDAYNPFNGGNLSAFSLGDGTPNSAAVVNSFLVDAHRIGTTSLATLDFRGSSPKIISLPAGDVGFASGAEVRRETYRDNRDDRLDGTITYTDSVSGIKYGTDIMGASP
;
A
#
# COMPACT_ATOMS: atom_id res chain seq x y z
N PRO A 1 3.67 18.06 -18.68
CA PRO A 1 4.72 18.88 -19.37
C PRO A 1 4.10 19.65 -20.55
N ALA A 2 4.76 20.69 -21.07
CA ALA A 2 4.21 21.51 -22.16
C ALA A 2 3.95 20.69 -23.44
N GLY A 3 4.87 19.77 -23.78
CA GLY A 3 4.79 18.90 -24.96
C GLY A 3 3.84 17.69 -24.86
N ASN A 4 3.01 17.59 -23.81
CA ASN A 4 1.96 16.57 -23.74
C ASN A 4 1.01 16.73 -24.95
N PHE A 5 0.70 15.61 -25.62
CA PHE A 5 -0.15 15.57 -26.80
C PHE A 5 -1.51 16.25 -26.60
N TYR A 6 -2.18 16.01 -25.48
CA TYR A 6 -3.51 16.53 -25.15
C TYR A 6 -3.49 17.89 -24.45
N ASN A 7 -2.35 18.58 -24.35
CA ASN A 7 -2.27 19.86 -23.66
C ASN A 7 -2.90 21.02 -24.49
N PRO A 8 -4.02 21.64 -24.05
CA PRO A 8 -4.66 22.77 -24.75
C PRO A 8 -3.79 24.03 -24.85
N PHE A 9 -2.79 24.16 -23.98
CA PHE A 9 -1.80 25.25 -23.99
C PHE A 9 -0.41 24.74 -24.43
N GLY A 10 -0.35 23.58 -25.08
CA GLY A 10 0.89 22.97 -25.59
C GLY A 10 1.50 23.77 -26.74
N PRO A 11 2.65 23.34 -27.29
CA PRO A 11 3.36 24.05 -28.35
C PRO A 11 2.52 24.16 -29.64
N THR A 12 2.86 25.11 -30.51
CA THR A 12 2.20 25.27 -31.82
C THR A 12 2.46 24.10 -32.76
N LEU A 13 3.61 23.44 -32.61
CA LEU A 13 3.98 22.22 -33.31
C LEU A 13 4.29 21.10 -32.30
N ILE A 14 3.83 19.89 -32.58
CA ILE A 14 4.24 18.65 -31.91
C ILE A 14 4.84 17.74 -32.97
N ASN A 15 6.09 17.28 -32.76
CA ASN A 15 6.83 16.44 -33.71
C ASN A 15 6.86 17.00 -35.15
N GLY A 16 6.98 18.33 -35.28
CA GLY A 16 7.03 19.02 -36.58
C GLY A 16 5.67 19.24 -37.27
N VAL A 17 4.57 18.75 -36.69
CA VAL A 17 3.20 18.91 -37.23
C VAL A 17 2.41 19.90 -36.38
N ALA A 18 1.48 20.63 -36.99
CA ALA A 18 0.57 21.53 -36.27
C ALA A 18 -0.14 20.80 -35.12
N ASN A 19 -0.09 21.37 -33.91
CA ASN A 19 -0.71 20.77 -32.74
C ASN A 19 -2.23 20.93 -32.80
N ALA A 20 -2.94 19.87 -33.15
CA ALA A 20 -4.40 19.85 -33.22
C ALA A 20 -5.10 20.05 -31.87
N ASN A 21 -4.42 19.77 -30.76
CA ASN A 21 -4.99 19.89 -29.41
C ASN A 21 -4.78 21.29 -28.81
N ARG A 22 -3.97 22.16 -29.42
CA ARG A 22 -3.78 23.54 -28.94
C ARG A 22 -5.01 24.38 -29.26
N LEU A 23 -5.51 25.13 -28.27
CA LEU A 23 -6.63 26.07 -28.47
C LEU A 23 -6.23 27.22 -29.41
N ALA A 24 -7.19 27.67 -30.23
CA ALA A 24 -7.05 28.85 -31.07
C ALA A 24 -7.17 30.15 -30.26
N GLY A 25 -6.60 31.25 -30.78
CA GLY A 25 -6.80 32.60 -30.21
C GLY A 25 -6.12 32.86 -28.86
N LEU A 26 -5.19 32.00 -28.42
CA LEU A 26 -4.48 32.17 -27.16
C LEU A 26 -3.56 33.41 -27.18
N THR A 27 -3.77 34.33 -26.24
CA THR A 27 -2.92 35.51 -26.01
C THR A 27 -1.97 35.25 -24.84
N GLY A 28 -0.70 35.64 -24.95
CA GLY A 28 0.28 35.50 -23.86
C GLY A 28 0.82 34.07 -23.64
N ILE A 29 0.45 33.10 -24.48
CA ILE A 29 0.95 31.72 -24.41
C ILE A 29 2.09 31.54 -25.41
N PRO A 30 3.33 31.21 -24.97
CA PRO A 30 4.48 31.03 -25.85
C PRO A 30 4.25 29.97 -26.95
N VAL A 31 5.04 30.07 -28.03
CA VAL A 31 5.05 29.09 -29.12
C VAL A 31 5.43 27.68 -28.65
N GLY A 32 6.27 27.59 -27.61
CA GLY A 32 6.65 26.33 -26.95
C GLY A 32 5.58 25.78 -25.99
N GLY A 33 4.48 26.51 -25.78
CA GLY A 33 3.43 26.16 -24.84
C GLY A 33 3.80 26.36 -23.37
N LEU A 34 2.86 26.04 -22.48
CA LEU A 34 3.04 26.05 -21.03
C LEU A 34 2.72 24.67 -20.45
N PRO A 35 3.44 24.22 -19.41
CA PRO A 35 3.04 23.02 -18.68
C PRO A 35 1.75 23.27 -17.91
N LEU A 36 0.89 22.26 -17.86
CA LEU A 36 -0.29 22.26 -17.02
C LEU A 36 0.00 21.65 -15.66
N ARG A 37 -0.52 22.30 -14.62
CA ARG A 37 -0.59 21.76 -13.27
C ARG A 37 -2.02 21.33 -13.00
N ILE A 38 -2.23 20.02 -12.87
CA ILE A 38 -3.52 19.47 -12.45
C ILE A 38 -3.37 19.03 -10.99
N THR A 39 -4.14 19.65 -10.11
CA THR A 39 -4.17 19.29 -8.68
C THR A 39 -5.42 18.47 -8.39
N THR A 40 -5.32 17.53 -7.46
CA THR A 40 -6.46 16.72 -7.01
C THR A 40 -7.09 15.90 -8.14
N TYR A 41 -6.28 15.47 -9.12
CA TYR A 41 -6.74 14.59 -10.18
C TYR A 41 -6.91 13.17 -9.68
N ARG A 42 -8.02 12.53 -10.05
CA ARG A 42 -8.26 11.11 -9.79
C ARG A 42 -8.51 10.39 -11.12
N PRO A 43 -7.59 9.53 -11.57
CA PRO A 43 -7.81 8.66 -12.73
C PRO A 43 -8.95 7.67 -12.41
N VAL A 44 -10.18 7.95 -12.84
CA VAL A 44 -11.34 7.09 -12.56
C VAL A 44 -11.52 5.99 -13.61
N ASP A 45 -10.95 6.19 -14.79
CA ASP A 45 -10.95 5.27 -15.93
C ASP A 45 -10.00 4.07 -15.74
N THR A 46 -9.16 4.09 -14.70
CA THR A 46 -8.25 3.00 -14.36
C THR A 46 -8.94 1.79 -13.72
N GLY A 47 -10.22 1.93 -13.37
CA GLY A 47 -10.93 0.94 -12.57
C GLY A 47 -10.50 0.93 -11.10
N PRO A 48 -11.10 0.05 -10.29
CA PRO A 48 -10.80 -0.04 -8.86
C PRO A 48 -9.44 -0.70 -8.61
N ARG A 49 -8.82 -0.32 -7.50
CA ARG A 49 -7.80 -1.15 -6.85
C ARG A 49 -8.47 -2.42 -6.33
N THR A 50 -7.81 -3.55 -6.50
CA THR A 50 -8.28 -4.84 -5.97
C THR A 50 -7.26 -5.39 -4.99
N PHE A 51 -7.75 -6.14 -4.02
CA PHE A 51 -6.95 -6.68 -2.92
C PHE A 51 -7.30 -8.14 -2.73
N LYS A 52 -6.30 -8.97 -2.47
CA LYS A 52 -6.49 -10.35 -2.04
C LYS A 52 -5.50 -10.64 -0.92
N VAL A 53 -5.92 -10.34 0.30
CA VAL A 53 -5.12 -10.58 1.50
C VAL A 53 -5.04 -12.08 1.76
N THR A 54 -3.84 -12.58 2.04
CA THR A 54 -3.61 -13.97 2.42
C THR A 54 -2.96 -14.00 3.80
N ASP A 55 -3.55 -14.77 4.70
CA ASP A 55 -3.08 -14.94 6.08
C ASP A 55 -2.69 -16.39 6.33
N ASP A 56 -1.42 -16.61 6.66
CA ASP A 56 -0.89 -17.90 7.09
C ASP A 56 -0.61 -17.86 8.58
N SER A 57 -1.07 -18.86 9.34
CA SER A 57 -0.78 -18.94 10.76
C SER A 57 -0.52 -20.37 11.24
N ILE A 58 0.38 -20.49 12.20
CA ILE A 58 0.65 -21.74 12.92
C ILE A 58 0.67 -21.45 14.41
N ARG A 59 0.10 -22.37 15.20
CA ARG A 59 0.17 -22.36 16.65
C ARG A 59 0.45 -23.76 17.16
N GLY A 60 1.48 -23.88 17.98
CA GLY A 60 1.80 -25.09 18.74
C GLY A 60 1.76 -24.82 20.23
N LEU A 61 1.33 -25.83 20.99
CA LEU A 61 1.37 -25.84 22.45
C LEU A 61 1.83 -27.22 22.89
N LEU A 62 2.79 -27.26 23.83
CA LEU A 62 3.16 -28.46 24.55
C LEU A 62 3.13 -28.15 26.04
N GLY A 63 2.42 -28.98 26.80
CA GLY A 63 2.30 -28.83 28.24
C GLY A 63 2.71 -30.10 28.96
N LEU A 64 3.34 -29.93 30.13
CA LEU A 64 3.61 -31.00 31.08
C LEU A 64 2.98 -30.63 32.42
N ARG A 65 2.47 -31.64 33.13
CA ARG A 65 2.01 -31.49 34.50
C ARG A 65 2.44 -32.69 35.33
N GLY A 66 2.63 -32.46 36.62
CA GLY A 66 3.02 -33.51 37.54
C GLY A 66 2.78 -33.13 38.99
N ASN A 67 2.94 -34.12 39.86
CA ASN A 67 2.82 -33.95 41.30
C ASN A 67 4.05 -34.55 41.98
N TRP A 68 4.52 -33.90 43.05
CA TRP A 68 5.46 -34.46 44.01
C TRP A 68 4.86 -34.31 45.41
N GLY A 69 4.28 -35.40 45.93
CA GLY A 69 3.45 -35.33 47.14
C GLY A 69 2.24 -34.41 46.91
N ASP A 70 2.03 -33.46 47.81
CA ASP A 70 0.96 -32.45 47.72
C ASP A 70 1.31 -31.29 46.76
N PHE A 71 2.57 -31.17 46.34
CA PHE A 71 2.98 -30.13 45.40
C PHE A 71 2.60 -30.50 43.97
N LYS A 72 1.74 -29.68 43.35
CA LYS A 72 1.31 -29.79 41.96
C LYS A 72 2.04 -28.76 41.12
N TRP A 73 2.54 -29.17 39.96
CA TRP A 73 3.18 -28.26 39.02
C TRP A 73 2.70 -28.48 37.59
N GLU A 74 2.71 -27.40 36.83
CA GLU A 74 2.33 -27.35 35.43
C GLU A 74 3.29 -26.42 34.69
N THR A 75 3.66 -26.76 33.47
CA THR A 75 4.42 -25.90 32.57
C THR A 75 3.89 -26.05 31.16
N ALA A 76 3.86 -24.96 30.40
CA ALA A 76 3.52 -25.01 29.00
C ALA A 76 4.42 -24.10 28.17
N GLY A 77 4.86 -24.63 27.04
CA GLY A 77 5.49 -23.86 25.97
C GLY A 77 4.47 -23.61 24.87
N THR A 78 4.38 -22.37 24.39
CA THR A 78 3.61 -22.05 23.18
C THR A 78 4.49 -21.36 22.16
N TYR A 79 4.23 -21.65 20.90
CA TYR A 79 4.81 -20.91 19.78
C TYR A 79 3.70 -20.61 18.78
N SER A 80 3.55 -19.36 18.41
CA SER A 80 2.72 -18.95 17.29
C SER A 80 3.51 -18.10 16.33
N TRP A 81 3.23 -18.29 15.04
CA TRP A 81 3.76 -17.48 13.96
C TRP A 81 2.60 -17.14 13.02
N ALA A 82 2.59 -15.92 12.52
CA ALA A 82 1.62 -15.47 11.54
C ALA A 82 2.31 -14.63 10.46
N ARG A 83 1.81 -14.73 9.24
CA ARG A 83 2.21 -13.90 8.11
C ARG A 83 0.98 -13.43 7.35
N THR A 84 0.96 -12.15 7.03
CA THR A 84 -0.07 -11.52 6.20
C THR A 84 0.60 -10.96 4.96
N ASP A 85 0.14 -11.36 3.77
CA ASP A 85 0.50 -10.74 2.49
C ASP A 85 -0.70 -9.94 1.99
N ASP A 86 -0.55 -8.62 1.95
CA ASP A 86 -1.56 -7.66 1.51
C ASP A 86 -1.11 -7.01 0.18
N PRO A 87 -1.50 -7.59 -0.97
CA PRO A 87 -1.26 -7.00 -2.28
C PRO A 87 -2.33 -5.97 -2.64
N THR A 88 -1.88 -4.76 -2.96
CA THR A 88 -2.68 -3.75 -3.67
C THR A 88 -2.44 -3.89 -5.17
N LYS A 89 -3.44 -4.37 -5.91
CA LYS A 89 -3.42 -4.44 -7.37
C LYS A 89 -3.98 -3.16 -7.99
N ASN A 90 -3.53 -2.84 -9.21
CA ASN A 90 -3.93 -1.63 -9.94
C ASN A 90 -3.63 -0.33 -9.16
N ALA A 91 -2.53 -0.30 -8.41
CA ALA A 91 -2.01 0.94 -7.86
C ALA A 91 -1.44 1.80 -9.00
N ILE A 92 -1.46 3.12 -8.84
CA ILE A 92 -0.97 4.05 -9.87
C ILE A 92 0.43 4.48 -9.48
N SER A 93 1.41 4.18 -10.33
CA SER A 93 2.77 4.74 -10.21
C SER A 93 2.76 6.19 -10.68
N ASN A 94 3.12 7.14 -9.82
CA ASN A 94 3.21 8.56 -10.14
C ASN A 94 4.25 8.80 -11.26
N THR A 95 5.37 8.07 -11.22
CA THR A 95 6.41 8.16 -12.24
C THR A 95 5.89 7.70 -13.60
N LEU A 96 5.32 6.50 -13.68
CA LEU A 96 4.79 5.97 -14.94
C LEU A 96 3.57 6.77 -15.42
N PHE A 97 2.73 7.25 -14.51
CA PHE A 97 1.59 8.08 -14.84
C PHE A 97 2.04 9.42 -15.44
N GLN A 98 3.07 10.06 -14.86
CA GLN A 98 3.63 11.28 -15.43
C GLN A 98 4.31 11.02 -16.79
N GLN A 99 4.90 9.85 -17.00
CA GLN A 99 5.43 9.44 -18.31
C GLN A 99 4.31 9.24 -19.34
N ALA A 100 3.20 8.59 -18.97
CA ALA A 100 2.05 8.41 -19.84
C ALA A 100 1.40 9.76 -20.21
N LEU A 101 1.26 10.66 -19.25
CA LEU A 101 0.90 12.07 -19.48
C LEU A 101 1.94 12.82 -20.32
N GLY A 102 3.21 12.42 -20.26
CA GLY A 102 4.31 13.15 -20.87
C GLY A 102 4.45 12.93 -22.38
N ARG A 103 3.75 11.95 -22.95
CA ARG A 103 3.89 11.58 -24.37
C ARG A 103 3.38 12.69 -25.28
N SER A 104 4.08 12.86 -26.40
CA SER A 104 3.80 13.81 -27.48
C SER A 104 3.07 13.17 -28.66
N THR A 105 2.46 12.01 -28.44
CA THR A 105 1.80 11.17 -29.44
C THR A 105 0.37 10.84 -28.99
N PRO A 106 -0.53 10.42 -29.89
CA PRO A 106 -1.92 10.11 -29.54
C PRO A 106 -2.11 9.02 -28.48
N ASP A 107 -1.08 8.23 -28.17
CA ASP A 107 -1.09 7.25 -27.07
C ASP A 107 -0.68 7.87 -25.71
N ALA A 108 -0.68 9.19 -25.57
CA ALA A 108 -0.60 9.84 -24.26
C ALA A 108 -1.84 9.54 -23.41
N TYR A 109 -1.71 9.63 -22.09
CA TYR A 109 -2.88 9.67 -21.23
C TYR A 109 -3.59 11.02 -21.38
N ASN A 110 -4.87 10.99 -21.75
CA ASN A 110 -5.73 12.16 -21.83
C ASN A 110 -6.44 12.38 -20.49
N PRO A 111 -6.08 13.41 -19.69
CA PRO A 111 -6.74 13.69 -18.43
C PRO A 111 -8.06 14.47 -18.60
N PHE A 112 -8.42 14.83 -19.83
CA PHE A 112 -9.62 15.60 -20.18
C PHE A 112 -10.73 14.73 -20.77
N ASN A 113 -10.58 13.40 -20.74
CA ASN A 113 -11.68 12.50 -21.04
C ASN A 113 -12.75 12.57 -19.95
N GLY A 114 -13.94 12.08 -20.28
CA GLY A 114 -15.09 12.08 -19.37
C GLY A 114 -16.30 12.82 -19.94
N GLY A 115 -17.47 12.32 -19.55
CA GLY A 115 -18.77 12.85 -19.97
C GLY A 115 -19.06 12.67 -21.46
N ASN A 116 -20.30 12.93 -21.83
CA ASN A 116 -20.76 12.91 -23.21
C ASN A 116 -21.75 14.06 -23.41
N LEU A 117 -21.38 15.06 -24.22
CA LEU A 117 -22.22 16.23 -24.49
C LEU A 117 -23.53 15.89 -25.19
N SER A 118 -23.59 14.76 -25.88
CA SER A 118 -24.80 14.24 -26.52
C SER A 118 -25.64 13.37 -25.58
N ALA A 119 -25.10 12.96 -24.42
CA ALA A 119 -25.77 12.07 -23.48
C ALA A 119 -25.21 12.22 -22.05
N PHE A 120 -25.67 13.24 -21.33
CA PHE A 120 -25.18 13.59 -20.00
C PHE A 120 -25.35 12.50 -18.92
N SER A 121 -26.22 11.51 -19.15
CA SER A 121 -26.44 10.38 -18.25
C SER A 121 -25.54 9.17 -18.50
N LEU A 122 -24.73 9.20 -19.58
CA LEU A 122 -23.79 8.14 -19.93
C LEU A 122 -22.38 8.47 -19.42
N GLY A 123 -21.56 7.42 -19.28
CA GLY A 123 -20.17 7.53 -18.84
C GLY A 123 -19.25 8.21 -19.87
N ASP A 124 -17.94 8.04 -19.69
CA ASP A 124 -16.92 8.61 -20.57
C ASP A 124 -17.13 8.21 -22.05
N GLY A 125 -17.34 9.21 -22.91
CA GLY A 125 -17.49 9.01 -24.36
C GLY A 125 -16.17 8.88 -25.12
N THR A 126 -15.04 9.13 -24.47
CA THR A 126 -13.69 9.11 -25.08
C THR A 126 -12.65 8.48 -24.13
N PRO A 127 -12.84 7.22 -23.72
CA PRO A 127 -11.95 6.59 -22.75
C PRO A 127 -10.53 6.44 -23.28
N ASN A 128 -9.55 6.60 -22.37
CA ASN A 128 -8.17 6.20 -22.65
C ASN A 128 -8.12 4.72 -23.01
N SER A 129 -7.24 4.36 -23.95
CA SER A 129 -7.07 2.94 -24.31
C SER A 129 -6.53 2.14 -23.11
N ALA A 130 -6.89 0.85 -23.05
CA ALA A 130 -6.42 -0.05 -22.00
C ALA A 130 -4.87 -0.13 -21.96
N ALA A 131 -4.19 -0.01 -23.11
CA ALA A 131 -2.74 -0.03 -23.17
C ALA A 131 -2.12 1.19 -22.46
N VAL A 132 -2.72 2.37 -22.59
CA VAL A 132 -2.26 3.60 -21.92
C VAL A 132 -2.50 3.48 -20.42
N VAL A 133 -3.71 3.07 -20.02
CA VAL A 133 -4.06 2.85 -18.61
C VAL A 133 -3.11 1.84 -17.95
N ASN A 134 -2.94 0.67 -18.56
CA ASN A 134 -2.09 -0.40 -18.03
C ASN A 134 -0.60 -0.02 -17.98
N SER A 135 -0.16 1.01 -18.73
CA SER A 135 1.24 1.42 -18.75
C SER A 135 1.72 2.08 -17.45
N PHE A 136 0.80 2.47 -16.56
CA PHE A 136 1.12 3.09 -15.27
C PHE A 136 0.48 2.39 -14.06
N LEU A 137 -0.22 1.28 -14.28
CA LEU A 137 -0.72 0.44 -13.21
C LEU A 137 0.37 -0.53 -12.75
N VAL A 138 0.56 -0.58 -11.43
CA VAL A 138 1.54 -1.44 -10.76
C VAL A 138 0.87 -2.14 -9.59
N ASP A 139 1.51 -3.22 -9.14
CA ASP A 139 1.14 -3.90 -7.91
C ASP A 139 2.10 -3.47 -6.80
N ALA A 140 1.58 -3.31 -5.59
CA ALA A 140 2.39 -3.03 -4.40
C ALA A 140 2.03 -4.02 -3.29
N HIS A 141 3.04 -4.59 -2.64
CA HIS A 141 2.84 -5.58 -1.57
C HIS A 141 3.19 -5.00 -0.20
N ARG A 142 2.46 -5.44 0.83
CA ARG A 142 2.86 -5.26 2.22
C ARG A 142 2.80 -6.61 2.93
N ILE A 143 3.95 -7.06 3.43
CA ILE A 143 4.09 -8.36 4.08
C ILE A 143 4.39 -8.16 5.56
N GLY A 144 3.41 -8.46 6.40
CA GLY A 144 3.57 -8.50 7.85
C GLY A 144 3.96 -9.89 8.32
N THR A 145 4.86 -10.00 9.31
CA THR A 145 5.20 -11.27 9.95
C THR A 145 5.34 -11.07 11.45
N THR A 146 4.70 -11.93 12.23
CA THR A 146 4.77 -11.91 13.69
C THR A 146 5.12 -13.30 14.24
N SER A 147 5.80 -13.33 15.38
CA SER A 147 5.92 -14.54 16.16
C SER A 147 5.86 -14.27 17.65
N LEU A 148 5.34 -15.23 18.38
CA LEU A 148 5.21 -15.21 19.83
C LEU A 148 5.63 -16.56 20.38
N ALA A 149 6.63 -16.57 21.25
CA ALA A 149 7.04 -17.74 22.01
C ALA A 149 6.80 -17.47 23.50
N THR A 150 6.11 -18.38 24.19
CA THR A 150 5.92 -18.30 25.65
C THR A 150 6.38 -19.59 26.30
N LEU A 151 6.91 -19.47 27.52
CA LEU A 151 7.12 -20.59 28.43
C LEU A 151 6.63 -20.17 29.81
N ASP A 152 5.64 -20.88 30.35
CA ASP A 152 5.13 -20.65 31.69
C ASP A 152 5.37 -21.84 32.62
N PHE A 153 5.54 -21.54 33.90
CA PHE A 153 5.59 -22.50 34.99
C PHE A 153 4.64 -22.06 36.10
N ARG A 154 3.86 -22.99 36.63
CA ARG A 154 2.92 -22.81 37.74
C ARG A 154 3.12 -23.93 38.74
N GLY A 155 3.14 -23.58 40.02
CA GLY A 155 3.29 -24.52 41.13
C GLY A 155 2.39 -24.16 42.29
N SER A 156 1.77 -25.15 42.93
CA SER A 156 0.97 -24.95 44.14
C SER A 156 1.05 -26.13 45.09
N SER A 157 0.90 -25.87 46.39
CA SER A 157 0.63 -26.89 47.39
C SER A 157 -0.53 -26.45 48.27
N PRO A 158 -1.53 -27.30 48.54
CA PRO A 158 -2.60 -26.98 49.49
C PRO A 158 -2.07 -26.85 50.93
N LYS A 159 -0.86 -27.35 51.21
CA LYS A 159 -0.28 -27.43 52.54
C LYS A 159 1.24 -27.31 52.50
N ILE A 160 1.76 -26.26 53.12
CA ILE A 160 3.20 -26.07 53.41
C ILE A 160 3.47 -26.07 54.92
N ILE A 161 2.51 -25.61 55.72
CA ILE A 161 2.58 -25.57 57.18
C ILE A 161 1.18 -25.87 57.73
N SER A 162 1.10 -26.73 58.76
CA SER A 162 -0.14 -26.96 59.52
C SER A 162 -0.18 -26.08 60.75
N LEU A 163 -1.27 -25.34 60.92
CA LEU A 163 -1.57 -24.56 62.12
C LEU A 163 -2.77 -25.18 62.86
N PRO A 164 -2.94 -24.89 64.17
CA PRO A 164 -4.08 -25.40 64.95
C PRO A 164 -5.46 -25.02 64.37
N ALA A 165 -5.52 -23.96 63.55
CA ALA A 165 -6.74 -23.48 62.90
C ALA A 165 -6.88 -23.89 61.42
N GLY A 166 -5.96 -24.71 60.89
CA GLY A 166 -5.99 -25.17 59.50
C GLY A 166 -4.64 -25.15 58.79
N ASP A 167 -4.60 -25.70 57.59
CA ASP A 167 -3.40 -25.74 56.75
C ASP A 167 -3.20 -24.43 55.99
N VAL A 168 -1.94 -23.98 55.88
CA VAL A 168 -1.53 -22.88 55.01
C VAL A 168 -0.96 -23.46 53.73
N GLY A 169 -1.50 -23.06 52.58
CA GLY A 169 -1.00 -23.44 51.26
C GLY A 169 -0.18 -22.34 50.58
N PHE A 170 0.37 -22.65 49.40
CA PHE A 170 1.01 -21.66 48.53
C PHE A 170 0.68 -21.90 47.05
N ALA A 171 0.77 -20.84 46.26
CA ALA A 171 0.77 -20.90 44.81
C ALA A 171 1.74 -19.85 44.25
N SER A 172 2.45 -20.20 43.18
CA SER A 172 3.38 -19.32 42.49
C SER A 172 3.45 -19.66 41.01
N GLY A 173 3.93 -18.73 40.20
CA GLY A 173 4.21 -18.98 38.79
C GLY A 173 5.10 -17.91 38.18
N ALA A 174 5.67 -18.25 37.03
CA ALA A 174 6.51 -17.38 36.23
C ALA A 174 6.24 -17.62 34.75
N GLU A 175 6.36 -16.58 33.93
CA GLU A 175 6.28 -16.67 32.47
C GLU A 175 7.45 -15.91 31.85
N VAL A 176 8.02 -16.47 30.79
CA VAL A 176 8.90 -15.74 29.87
C VAL A 176 8.24 -15.68 28.49
N ARG A 177 8.35 -14.51 27.85
CA ARG A 177 7.74 -14.23 26.56
C ARG A 177 8.72 -13.56 25.62
N ARG A 178 8.75 -14.01 24.37
CA ARG A 178 9.46 -13.34 23.27
C ARG A 178 8.50 -13.09 22.12
N GLU A 179 8.45 -11.84 21.67
CA GLU A 179 7.68 -11.42 20.52
C GLU A 179 8.60 -10.89 19.42
N THR A 180 8.24 -11.14 18.16
CA THR A 180 8.86 -10.48 17.01
C THR A 180 7.80 -9.94 16.06
N TYR A 181 8.11 -8.81 15.44
CA TYR A 181 7.30 -8.15 14.43
C TYR A 181 8.21 -7.67 13.29
N ARG A 182 7.80 -7.92 12.05
CA ARG A 182 8.44 -7.42 10.84
C ARG A 182 7.37 -6.95 9.86
N ASP A 183 7.53 -5.72 9.35
CA ASP A 183 6.72 -5.13 8.27
C ASP A 183 7.64 -4.95 7.06
N ASN A 184 7.35 -5.63 5.96
CA ASN A 184 8.08 -5.51 4.70
C ASN A 184 7.18 -4.87 3.66
N ARG A 185 7.36 -3.57 3.42
CA ARG A 185 6.59 -2.78 2.45
C ARG A 185 7.28 -2.83 1.08
N ASP A 186 6.50 -2.71 0.02
CA ASP A 186 7.02 -2.54 -1.34
C ASP A 186 8.00 -1.36 -1.39
N ASP A 187 9.05 -1.47 -2.20
CA ASP A 187 10.02 -0.39 -2.41
C ASP A 187 9.36 0.93 -2.82
N ARG A 188 8.20 0.89 -3.48
CA ARG A 188 7.40 2.09 -3.84
C ARG A 188 6.68 2.73 -2.66
N LEU A 189 6.57 2.04 -1.54
CA LEU A 189 5.87 2.44 -0.33
C LEU A 189 6.79 2.67 0.88
N ASP A 190 8.10 2.37 0.78
CA ASP A 190 9.03 2.45 1.93
C ASP A 190 10.09 3.55 1.82
N GLY A 191 10.11 4.28 0.70
CA GLY A 191 11.10 5.33 0.43
C GLY A 191 12.24 4.92 -0.49
N THR A 192 12.33 3.65 -0.89
CA THR A 192 13.36 3.14 -1.81
C THR A 192 13.12 3.63 -3.24
N ILE A 193 11.90 3.44 -3.77
CA ILE A 193 11.44 4.00 -5.05
C ILE A 193 10.60 5.23 -4.76
N THR A 194 11.10 6.37 -5.23
CA THR A 194 10.51 7.70 -5.00
C THR A 194 10.05 8.31 -6.33
N TYR A 195 9.12 9.25 -6.27
CA TYR A 195 8.68 10.02 -7.43
C TYR A 195 9.25 11.43 -7.38
N THR A 196 9.77 11.91 -8.50
CA THR A 196 10.15 13.32 -8.67
C THR A 196 9.34 13.89 -9.83
N ASP A 197 8.59 14.94 -9.55
CA ASP A 197 7.81 15.63 -10.58
C ASP A 197 8.75 16.30 -11.58
N SER A 198 8.72 15.83 -12.83
CA SER A 198 9.56 16.34 -13.93
C SER A 198 9.32 17.81 -14.29
N VAL A 199 8.20 18.42 -13.87
CA VAL A 199 7.88 19.83 -14.13
C VAL A 199 8.30 20.72 -12.95
N SER A 200 7.97 20.33 -11.72
CA SER A 200 8.23 21.15 -10.53
C SER A 200 9.55 20.83 -9.82
N GLY A 201 10.13 19.66 -10.07
CA GLY A 201 11.31 19.15 -9.37
C GLY A 201 11.03 18.66 -7.94
N ILE A 202 9.77 18.71 -7.47
CA ILE A 202 9.41 18.27 -6.12
C ILE A 202 9.51 16.75 -6.04
N LYS A 203 10.24 16.27 -5.03
CA LYS A 203 10.40 14.86 -4.71
C LYS A 203 9.39 14.41 -3.64
N TYR A 204 8.76 13.28 -3.88
CA TYR A 204 7.83 12.61 -2.97
C TYR A 204 8.43 11.27 -2.53
N GLY A 205 8.25 10.91 -1.26
CA GLY A 205 8.84 9.69 -0.69
C GLY A 205 8.23 8.37 -1.19
N THR A 206 7.17 8.42 -1.99
CA THR A 206 6.52 7.23 -2.54
C THR A 206 6.20 7.43 -4.02
N ASP A 207 6.32 6.36 -4.79
CA ASP A 207 5.87 6.32 -6.17
C ASP A 207 4.39 5.97 -6.32
N ILE A 208 3.68 5.60 -5.25
CA ILE A 208 2.25 5.26 -5.34
C ILE A 208 1.38 6.51 -5.14
N MET A 209 0.50 6.78 -6.10
CA MET A 209 -0.46 7.88 -6.01
C MET A 209 -1.39 7.70 -4.82
N GLY A 210 -1.50 8.74 -3.99
CA GLY A 210 -2.35 8.76 -2.79
C GLY A 210 -1.83 7.91 -1.62
N ALA A 211 -0.56 7.47 -1.67
CA ALA A 211 0.12 6.85 -0.55
C ALA A 211 1.08 7.83 0.14
N SER A 212 1.54 7.44 1.32
CA SER A 212 2.70 8.01 2.01
C SER A 212 3.70 6.88 2.30
N PRO A 213 4.99 7.19 2.50
CA PRO A 213 5.94 6.24 3.08
C PRO A 213 5.47 5.71 4.45
#